data_AF-A0AAU9RL27-F1
#
_entry.id   AF-A0AAU9RL27-F1
#
_cell.length_a   1.000
_cell.length_b   1.000
_cell.length_c   1.000
_cell.angle_alpha   90.00
_cell.angle_beta   90.00
_cell.angle_gamma   90.00
#
_symmetry.space_group_name_H-M   'P 1'
#
loop_
_entity.id
_entity.type
_entity.pdbx_description
1 polymer ?
#
loop_
_entity_poly.entity_id
_entity_poly.type
_entity_poly.pdbx_seq_one_letter_code
_entity_poly.pdbx_strand_id
1 'polypeptide(L)'
;MASKSISILLLSFMLSCAIMLLVADLARAGSPRPLPLCRSKNECELGMWCGDGKGGKCFAWTCDLQEDCLKRVRCSDTPGPYCMEGICQC
;
A
#
# COMPACT_ATOMS: atom_id res chain seq x y z
N MET A 1 -51.49 7.12 -13.16
CA MET A 1 -50.58 6.47 -12.19
C MET A 1 -49.31 6.03 -12.92
N ALA A 2 -48.35 6.93 -13.14
CA ALA A 2 -47.08 6.62 -13.82
C ALA A 2 -45.85 7.24 -13.12
N SER A 3 -46.08 8.01 -12.05
CA SER A 3 -45.06 8.84 -11.41
C SER A 3 -44.24 8.07 -10.36
N LYS A 4 -44.80 7.04 -9.74
CA LYS A 4 -44.11 6.25 -8.69
C LYS A 4 -43.03 5.32 -9.24
N SER A 5 -43.26 4.66 -10.38
CA SER A 5 -42.31 3.70 -10.96
C SER A 5 -41.05 4.40 -11.52
N ILE A 6 -41.23 5.57 -12.15
CA ILE A 6 -40.11 6.38 -12.67
C ILE A 6 -39.22 6.87 -11.53
N SER A 7 -39.82 7.25 -10.39
CA SER A 7 -39.08 7.69 -9.20
C SER A 7 -38.23 6.56 -8.60
N ILE A 8 -38.73 5.32 -8.57
CA ILE A 8 -37.98 4.16 -8.08
C ILE A 8 -36.81 3.82 -9.00
N LEU A 9 -37.02 3.87 -10.33
CA LEU A 9 -35.96 3.61 -11.30
C LEU A 9 -34.82 4.62 -11.17
N LEU A 10 -35.14 5.91 -11.03
CA LEU A 10 -34.14 6.96 -10.82
C LEU A 10 -33.37 6.77 -9.51
N LEU A 11 -34.06 6.44 -8.42
CA LEU A 11 -33.42 6.15 -7.13
C LEU A 11 -32.47 4.94 -7.24
N SER A 12 -32.90 3.87 -7.90
CA SER A 12 -32.07 2.66 -8.08
C SER A 12 -30.83 2.94 -8.95
N PHE A 13 -30.95 3.77 -9.97
CA PHE A 13 -29.83 4.15 -10.83
C PHE A 13 -28.81 5.02 -10.07
N MET A 14 -29.29 6.00 -9.30
CA MET A 14 -28.42 6.85 -8.47
C MET A 14 -27.70 6.05 -7.40
N LEU A 15 -28.38 5.08 -6.76
CA LEU A 15 -27.76 4.19 -5.78
C LEU A 15 -26.67 3.32 -6.41
N SER A 16 -26.92 2.80 -7.61
CA SER A 16 -25.95 1.99 -8.37
C SER A 16 -24.70 2.81 -8.74
N CYS A 17 -24.88 4.06 -9.18
CA CYS A 17 -23.77 4.98 -9.46
C CYS A 17 -22.96 5.33 -8.21
N ALA A 18 -23.62 5.55 -7.07
CA ALA A 18 -22.94 5.84 -5.81
C ALA A 18 -22.06 4.65 -5.36
N ILE A 19 -22.56 3.42 -5.50
CA ILE A 19 -21.80 2.20 -5.18
C ILE A 19 -20.59 2.05 -6.11
N MET A 20 -20.76 2.30 -7.41
CA MET A 20 -19.64 2.23 -8.37
C MET A 20 -18.54 3.25 -8.06
N LEU A 21 -18.90 4.47 -7.62
CA LEU A 21 -17.93 5.47 -7.18
C LEU A 21 -17.19 5.05 -5.91
N LEU A 22 -17.90 4.49 -4.92
CA LEU A 22 -17.30 3.94 -3.69
C LEU A 22 -16.30 2.80 -3.98
N VAL A 23 -16.65 1.89 -4.89
CA VAL A 23 -15.76 0.79 -5.31
C VAL A 23 -14.55 1.33 -6.07
N ALA A 24 -14.73 2.35 -6.91
CA ALA A 24 -13.64 2.99 -7.63
C ALA A 24 -12.68 3.72 -6.69
N ASP A 25 -13.18 4.42 -5.66
CA ASP A 25 -12.34 5.06 -4.64
C ASP A 25 -11.58 4.02 -3.79
N LEU A 26 -12.22 2.91 -3.42
CA LEU A 26 -11.55 1.80 -2.73
C LEU A 26 -10.46 1.16 -3.60
N ALA A 27 -10.73 0.94 -4.90
CA ALA A 27 -9.73 0.43 -5.83
C ALA A 27 -8.57 1.41 -6.04
N ARG A 28 -8.85 2.72 -6.01
CA ARG A 28 -7.83 3.76 -6.13
C ARG A 28 -7.00 3.91 -4.85
N ALA A 29 -7.60 3.70 -3.68
CA ALA A 29 -6.90 3.61 -2.40
C ALA A 29 -6.04 2.33 -2.29
N GLY A 30 -6.47 1.24 -2.92
CA GLY A 30 -5.71 -0.01 -3.02
C GLY A 30 -4.63 -0.02 -4.11
N SER A 31 -4.55 1.02 -4.94
CA SER A 31 -3.49 1.14 -5.94
C SER A 31 -2.18 1.52 -5.22
N PRO A 32 -1.15 0.65 -5.23
CA PRO A 32 0.13 0.99 -4.64
C PRO A 32 0.63 2.24 -5.34
N ARG A 33 0.80 3.34 -4.58
CA ARG A 33 1.49 4.52 -5.11
C ARG A 33 2.81 4.02 -5.70
N PRO A 34 3.19 4.45 -6.92
CA PRO A 34 4.43 4.03 -7.51
C PRO A 34 5.54 4.36 -6.52
N LEU A 35 6.18 3.31 -5.99
CA LEU A 35 7.25 3.44 -5.00
C LEU A 35 8.33 4.36 -5.59
N PRO A 36 8.82 5.34 -4.83
CA PRO A 36 9.81 6.26 -5.33
C PRO A 36 11.05 5.49 -5.80
N LEU A 37 11.63 5.96 -6.90
CA LEU A 37 12.94 5.52 -7.32
C LEU A 37 13.96 6.02 -6.29
N CYS A 38 14.88 5.16 -5.91
CA CYS A 38 15.90 5.45 -4.93
C CYS A 38 17.28 5.19 -5.55
N ARG A 39 18.22 6.06 -5.22
CA ARG A 39 19.64 5.91 -5.52
C ARG A 39 20.44 5.51 -4.28
N SER A 40 19.91 5.81 -3.10
CA SER A 40 20.47 5.47 -1.81
C SER A 40 19.39 5.05 -0.82
N LYS A 41 19.77 4.30 0.22
CA LYS A 41 18.85 3.81 1.27
C LYS A 41 18.08 4.94 1.97
N ASN A 42 18.68 6.13 2.06
CA ASN A 42 18.13 7.27 2.80
C ASN A 42 16.98 7.97 2.04
N GLU A 43 16.74 7.60 0.78
CA GLU A 43 15.66 8.16 -0.04
C GLU A 43 14.34 7.38 0.12
N CYS A 44 14.38 6.23 0.79
CA CYS A 44 13.21 5.42 1.06
C CYS A 44 12.60 5.74 2.42
N GLU A 45 11.28 5.60 2.54
CA GLU A 45 10.57 5.73 3.81
C GLU A 45 11.06 4.70 4.85
N LEU A 46 10.79 4.96 6.13
CA LEU A 46 11.22 4.10 7.24
C LEU A 46 10.78 2.64 7.01
N GLY A 47 11.70 1.68 7.17
CA GLY A 47 11.42 0.26 6.91
C GLY A 47 11.49 -0.18 5.43
N MET A 48 11.66 0.77 4.50
CA MET A 48 11.90 0.47 3.09
C MET A 48 13.38 0.50 2.74
N TRP A 49 13.73 -0.30 1.74
CA TRP A 49 15.10 -0.54 1.30
C TRP A 49 15.24 -0.13 -0.15
N CYS A 50 16.41 0.40 -0.48
CA CYS A 50 16.79 0.64 -1.85
C CYS A 50 17.56 -0.56 -2.39
N GLY A 51 17.15 -1.12 -3.52
CA GLY A 51 17.84 -2.26 -4.12
C GLY A 51 19.25 -1.84 -4.55
N ASP A 52 20.25 -2.65 -4.22
CA ASP A 52 21.63 -2.40 -4.64
C ASP A 52 21.72 -2.45 -6.17
N GLY A 53 21.97 -1.29 -6.78
CA GLY A 53 22.04 -1.13 -8.23
C GLY A 53 21.52 0.23 -8.65
N LYS A 54 22.16 0.86 -9.64
CA LYS A 54 21.86 2.21 -10.14
C LYS A 54 20.35 2.38 -10.41
N GLY A 55 19.63 3.03 -9.48
CA GLY A 55 18.21 3.38 -9.63
C GLY A 55 17.25 2.22 -9.34
N GLY A 56 17.21 1.77 -8.08
CA GLY A 56 16.21 0.81 -7.62
C GLY A 56 14.86 1.45 -7.34
N LYS A 57 13.82 0.64 -7.17
CA LYS A 57 12.60 1.07 -6.49
C LYS A 57 12.78 0.81 -4.99
N CYS A 58 12.24 1.69 -4.15
CA CYS A 58 12.09 1.37 -2.74
C CYS A 58 11.24 0.10 -2.59
N PHE A 59 11.62 -0.81 -1.70
CA PHE A 59 10.88 -2.03 -1.44
C PHE A 59 10.93 -2.35 0.05
N ALA A 60 9.84 -2.90 0.58
CA ALA A 60 9.78 -3.34 1.97
C ALA A 60 10.00 -4.86 2.02
N TRP A 61 10.78 -5.34 2.99
CA TRP A 61 10.84 -6.75 3.30
C TRP A 61 9.69 -7.09 4.25
N THR A 62 8.81 -8.00 3.83
CA THR A 62 7.74 -8.51 4.70
C THR A 62 8.29 -9.57 5.65
N CYS A 63 7.61 -9.76 6.78
CA CYS A 63 7.95 -10.75 7.79
C CYS A 63 6.70 -11.29 8.49
N ASP A 64 6.74 -12.56 8.86
CA ASP A 64 5.77 -13.16 9.78
C ASP A 64 6.37 -13.31 11.18
N LEU A 65 7.70 -13.53 11.23
CA LEU A 65 8.48 -13.65 12.46
C LEU A 65 9.69 -12.73 12.44
N GLN A 66 10.18 -12.36 13.63
CA GLN A 66 11.42 -11.58 13.82
C GLN A 66 12.62 -12.19 13.07
N GLU A 67 12.68 -13.52 13.02
CA GLU A 67 13.76 -14.30 12.41
C GLU A 67 13.86 -14.09 10.90
N ASP A 68 12.76 -13.75 10.23
CA ASP A 68 12.75 -13.48 8.79
C ASP A 68 13.55 -12.22 8.47
N CYS A 69 13.42 -11.20 9.34
CA CYS A 69 14.15 -9.96 9.22
C CYS A 69 15.62 -10.15 9.54
N LEU A 70 15.97 -10.95 10.54
CA LEU A 70 17.36 -11.24 10.91
C LEU A 70 18.16 -11.91 9.77
N LYS A 71 17.50 -12.68 8.91
CA LYS A 71 18.12 -13.36 7.76
C LYS A 71 18.36 -12.44 6.57
N ARG A 72 17.56 -11.38 6.41
CA ARG A 72 17.53 -10.54 5.19
C ARG A 72 18.04 -9.13 5.40
N VAL A 73 17.92 -8.61 6.63
CA VAL A 73 18.10 -7.20 6.94
C VAL A 73 19.26 -7.01 7.93
N ARG A 74 20.06 -5.98 7.69
CA ARG A 74 21.11 -5.52 8.61
C ARG A 74 20.90 -4.04 8.92
N CYS A 75 20.70 -3.72 10.19
CA CYS A 75 20.63 -2.35 10.69
C CYS A 75 22.03 -1.88 11.09
N SER A 76 22.42 -0.69 10.67
CA SER A 76 23.76 -0.15 10.94
C SER A 76 23.82 0.53 12.31
N ASP A 77 22.93 1.49 12.54
CA ASP A 77 23.00 2.42 13.68
C ASP A 77 21.82 2.30 14.66
N THR A 78 20.93 1.32 14.44
CA THR A 78 19.72 1.12 15.26
C THR A 78 19.64 -0.30 15.84
N PRO A 79 19.00 -0.48 17.00
CA PRO A 79 18.81 -1.79 17.61
C PRO A 79 17.74 -2.58 16.84
N GLY A 80 18.17 -3.24 15.75
CA GLY A 80 17.32 -4.06 14.89
C GLY A 80 18.11 -5.15 14.15
N PRO A 81 17.49 -5.90 13.23
CA PRO A 81 16.15 -5.68 12.67
C PRO A 81 15.00 -6.29 13.48
N TYR A 82 13.81 -5.70 13.35
CA TYR A 82 12.56 -6.16 13.97
C TYR A 82 11.39 -6.29 13.02
N CYS A 83 10.51 -7.25 13.30
CA CYS A 83 9.27 -7.42 12.55
C CYS A 83 8.14 -6.63 13.23
N MET A 84 7.61 -5.63 12.55
CA MET A 84 6.54 -4.77 13.06
C MET A 84 5.49 -4.60 11.97
N GLU A 85 4.23 -4.89 12.30
CA GLU A 85 3.09 -4.82 11.34
C GLU A 85 3.32 -5.63 10.05
N GLY A 86 4.04 -6.75 10.15
CA GLY A 86 4.36 -7.61 9.01
C GLY A 86 5.48 -7.07 8.09
N ILE A 87 6.20 -6.03 8.53
CA ILE A 87 7.29 -5.41 7.78
C ILE A 87 8.56 -5.37 8.64
N CYS A 88 9.69 -5.71 8.03
CA CYS A 88 11.00 -5.61 8.67
C CYS A 88 11.44 -4.15 8.79
N GLN A 89 11.73 -3.74 10.02
CA GLN A 89 12.19 -2.41 10.35
C GLN A 89 13.57 -2.42 11.02
N CYS A 90 14.23 -1.28 10.84
CA CYS A 90 15.37 -0.78 11.60
C CYS A 90 14.91 0.55 12.22
#